data_AF-A0A7S1EQF5-F1
#
_entry.id   AF-A0A7S1EQF5-F1
#
_cell.length_a   1.000
_cell.length_b   1.000
_cell.length_c   1.000
_cell.angle_alpha   90.00
_cell.angle_beta   90.00
_cell.angle_gamma   90.00
#
_symmetry.space_group_name_H-M   'P 1'
#
loop_
_entity.id
_entity.type
_entity.pdbx_description
1 polymer ?
#
loop_
_entity_poly.entity_id
_entity_poly.type
_entity_poly.pdbx_seq_one_letter_code
_entity_poly.pdbx_strand_id
1 'polypeptide(L)'
;ESTHKSIAYFIQISLSNIHMLPRLLSVIGTPSDHILLHFDAEINQSLISQHYSHTNRHASPQISLLEPRQSLQWGKISLVLNTRLASRFLLKASSSWTHFIALPPSSYPLI
;
A
#
# COMPACT_ATOMS: atom_id res chain seq x y z
N GLU A 1 -11.19 -15.12 -22.85
CA GLU A 1 -11.36 -14.02 -21.89
C GLU A 1 -10.12 -13.94 -21.02
N SER A 2 -9.41 -12.81 -20.98
CA SER A 2 -8.35 -12.63 -20.00
C SER A 2 -9.01 -12.47 -18.64
N THR A 3 -8.92 -13.48 -17.77
CA THR A 3 -9.35 -13.36 -16.39
C THR A 3 -8.46 -12.29 -15.74
N HIS A 4 -9.00 -11.09 -15.57
CA HIS A 4 -8.31 -10.01 -14.89
C HIS A 4 -8.05 -10.48 -13.45
N LYS A 5 -6.78 -10.75 -13.13
CA LYS A 5 -6.40 -11.27 -11.82
C LYS A 5 -6.28 -10.09 -10.86
N SER A 6 -7.11 -10.09 -9.82
CA SER A 6 -6.99 -9.12 -8.72
C SER A 6 -5.68 -9.32 -7.96
N ILE A 7 -5.03 -8.20 -7.63
CA ILE A 7 -3.75 -8.09 -6.95
C ILE A 7 -3.95 -7.38 -5.60
N ALA A 8 -3.26 -7.88 -4.58
CA ALA A 8 -3.13 -7.23 -3.28
C ALA A 8 -1.75 -6.55 -3.18
N TYR A 9 -1.73 -5.23 -3.24
CA TYR A 9 -0.53 -4.42 -3.07
C TYR A 9 -0.31 -4.07 -1.60
N PHE A 10 0.95 -4.13 -1.17
CA PHE A 10 1.38 -3.61 0.11
C PHE A 10 2.45 -2.54 -0.07
N ILE A 11 2.20 -1.34 0.45
CA ILE A 11 3.05 -0.17 0.25
C ILE A 11 3.50 0.36 1.62
N GLN A 12 4.81 0.28 1.88
CA GLN A 12 5.42 0.79 3.11
C GLN A 12 6.02 2.18 2.88
N ILE A 13 5.49 3.16 3.60
CA ILE A 13 5.75 4.59 3.37
C ILE A 13 6.54 5.14 4.55
N SER A 14 7.68 5.78 4.25
CA SER A 14 8.51 6.51 5.19
C SER A 14 8.43 8.02 4.90
N LEU A 15 8.94 8.82 5.82
CA LEU A 15 8.99 10.28 5.63
C LEU A 15 9.78 10.66 4.37
N SER A 16 10.82 9.90 4.03
CA SER A 16 11.67 10.14 2.86
C SER A 16 10.99 9.93 1.52
N ASN A 17 9.90 9.15 1.44
CA ASN A 17 9.26 8.78 0.18
C ASN A 17 7.75 9.05 0.11
N ILE A 18 7.14 9.60 1.17
CA ILE A 18 5.71 9.93 1.20
C ILE A 18 5.24 10.83 0.06
N HIS A 19 6.08 11.76 -0.38
CA HIS A 19 5.77 12.67 -1.49
C HIS A 19 5.58 11.94 -2.84
N MET A 20 6.08 10.70 -2.98
CA MET A 20 5.92 9.88 -4.19
C MET A 20 4.61 9.09 -4.21
N LEU A 21 3.95 8.94 -3.06
CA LEU A 21 2.74 8.14 -2.92
C LEU A 21 1.60 8.56 -3.87
N PRO A 22 1.28 9.86 -4.04
CA PRO A 22 0.21 10.25 -4.97
C PRO A 22 0.49 9.83 -6.41
N ARG A 23 1.76 9.96 -6.85
CA ARG A 23 2.18 9.53 -8.19
C ARG A 23 2.00 8.03 -8.36
N LEU A 24 2.48 7.24 -7.40
CA LEU A 24 2.35 5.78 -7.46
C LEU A 24 0.88 5.35 -7.50
N LEU A 25 0.05 5.84 -6.57
CA LEU A 25 -1.38 5.51 -6.51
C LEU A 25 -2.17 5.96 -7.74
N SER A 26 -1.68 6.93 -8.50
CA SER A 26 -2.33 7.36 -9.75
C SER A 26 -2.17 6.38 -10.92
N VAL A 27 -1.23 5.43 -10.82
CA VAL A 27 -0.89 4.52 -11.92
C VAL A 27 -0.99 3.04 -11.56
N ILE A 28 -1.11 2.68 -10.28
CA ILE A 28 -1.25 1.29 -9.86
C ILE A 28 -2.68 0.95 -9.46
N GLY A 29 -3.02 -0.31 -9.68
CA GLY A 29 -4.27 -0.89 -9.22
C GLY A 29 -5.43 -0.61 -10.17
N THR A 30 -6.41 -1.50 -10.05
CA THR A 30 -7.70 -1.47 -10.75
C THR A 30 -8.81 -1.51 -9.69
N PRO A 31 -10.10 -1.27 -10.05
CA PRO A 31 -11.19 -1.36 -9.08
C PRO A 31 -11.29 -2.69 -8.32
N SER A 32 -10.77 -3.78 -8.89
CA SER A 32 -10.76 -5.11 -8.25
C SER A 32 -9.57 -5.35 -7.31
N ASP A 33 -8.58 -4.46 -7.30
CA ASP A 33 -7.35 -4.63 -6.52
C ASP A 33 -7.51 -4.09 -5.09
N HIS A 34 -6.68 -4.63 -4.21
CA HIS A 34 -6.59 -4.18 -2.81
C HIS A 34 -5.24 -3.51 -2.61
N ILE A 35 -5.24 -2.29 -2.06
CA ILE A 35 -4.02 -1.58 -1.69
C ILE A 35 -4.02 -1.40 -0.18
N LEU A 36 -3.01 -1.97 0.48
CA LEU A 36 -2.75 -1.74 1.89
C LEU A 36 -1.57 -0.79 2.05
N LEU A 37 -1.80 0.33 2.71
CA LEU A 37 -0.77 1.32 3.02
C LEU A 37 -0.33 1.15 4.47
N HIS A 38 0.98 1.16 4.70
CA HIS A 38 1.56 1.29 6.03
C HIS A 38 2.41 2.54 6.07
N PHE A 39 2.03 3.49 6.91
CA PHE A 39 2.83 4.69 7.18
C PHE A 39 3.71 4.41 8.39
N ASP A 40 4.99 4.78 8.29
CA ASP A 40 5.89 4.80 9.44
C ASP A 40 5.27 5.57 10.61
N ALA A 41 5.49 5.10 11.84
CA ALA A 41 5.06 5.75 13.06
C ALA A 41 5.57 7.21 13.17
N GLU A 42 6.73 7.51 12.59
CA GLU A 42 7.33 8.86 12.59
C GLU A 42 6.55 9.88 11.74
N ILE A 43 5.72 9.42 10.80
CA ILE A 43 4.92 10.31 9.96
C ILE A 43 3.74 10.82 10.78
N ASN A 44 3.56 12.13 10.89
CA ASN A 44 2.41 12.68 11.60
C ASN A 44 1.10 12.52 10.79
N GLN A 45 -0.04 12.56 11.49
CA GLN A 45 -1.35 12.35 10.84
C GLN A 45 -1.68 13.46 9.82
N SER A 46 -1.21 14.69 10.02
CA SER A 46 -1.47 15.81 9.09
C SER A 46 -0.78 15.59 7.73
N LEU A 47 0.46 15.10 7.72
CA LEU A 47 1.18 14.75 6.49
C LEU A 47 0.53 13.56 5.78
N ILE A 48 0.08 12.55 6.53
CA ILE A 48 -0.70 11.44 5.96
C ILE A 48 -1.94 11.99 5.25
N SER A 49 -2.74 12.80 5.94
CA SER A 49 -3.95 13.39 5.39
C SER A 49 -3.65 14.25 4.15
N GLN A 50 -2.57 15.03 4.14
CA GLN A 50 -2.18 15.85 2.99
C GLN A 50 -1.90 15.00 1.73
N HIS A 51 -1.25 13.84 1.88
CA HIS A 51 -0.87 12.99 0.75
C HIS A 51 -1.89 11.89 0.41
N TYR A 52 -2.81 11.58 1.31
CA TYR A 52 -3.78 10.49 1.18
C TYR A 52 -5.22 10.97 0.89
N SER A 53 -5.61 12.18 1.30
CA SER A 53 -7.02 12.66 1.23
C SER A 53 -7.64 12.72 -0.18
N HIS A 54 -6.86 12.55 -1.25
CA HIS A 54 -7.29 12.76 -2.63
C HIS A 54 -7.47 11.48 -3.46
N THR A 55 -7.36 10.28 -2.88
CA THR A 55 -7.34 9.02 -3.66
C THR A 55 -8.70 8.39 -3.94
N ASN A 56 -9.81 9.07 -3.64
CA ASN A 56 -11.16 8.55 -3.88
C ASN A 56 -11.69 9.02 -5.24
N ARG A 57 -11.30 8.34 -6.34
CA ARG A 57 -12.00 8.44 -7.63
C ARG A 57 -12.90 7.22 -7.81
N HIS A 58 -14.06 7.39 -8.46
CA HIS A 58 -15.12 6.36 -8.62
C HIS A 58 -14.72 5.04 -9.34
N ALA A 59 -13.44 4.84 -9.66
CA ALA A 59 -12.88 3.61 -10.23
C ALA A 59 -11.52 3.24 -9.59
N SER A 60 -11.32 3.58 -8.32
CA SER A 60 -10.06 3.33 -7.61
C SER A 60 -10.08 1.96 -6.92
N PRO A 61 -8.90 1.33 -6.74
CA PRO A 61 -8.77 0.12 -5.91
C PRO A 61 -9.25 0.35 -4.48
N GLN A 62 -9.55 -0.74 -3.77
CA GLN A 62 -9.89 -0.68 -2.35
C GLN A 62 -8.64 -0.34 -1.54
N ILE A 63 -8.59 0.85 -0.94
CA ILE A 63 -7.44 1.28 -0.14
C ILE A 63 -7.75 1.12 1.36
N SER A 64 -6.84 0.48 2.08
CA SER A 64 -6.89 0.30 3.54
C SER A 64 -5.57 0.75 4.17
N LEU A 65 -5.61 1.07 5.47
CA LEU A 65 -4.44 1.41 6.27
C LEU A 65 -4.10 0.26 7.22
N LEU A 66 -2.82 -0.11 7.29
CA LEU A 66 -2.33 -1.08 8.25
C LEU A 66 -2.00 -0.38 9.57
N GLU A 67 -2.82 -0.67 10.58
CA GLU A 67 -2.68 -0.16 11.95
C GLU A 67 -2.44 -1.33 12.94
N PRO A 68 -1.71 -1.11 14.05
CA PRO A 68 -1.04 0.13 14.42
C PRO A 68 0.23 0.40 13.58
N ARG A 69 0.54 1.67 13.36
CA ARG A 69 1.80 2.09 12.72
C ARG A 69 3.02 1.67 13.56
N GLN A 70 4.09 1.28 12.87
CA GLN A 70 5.36 0.82 13.46
C GLN A 70 6.52 1.57 12.81
N SER A 71 7.59 1.84 13.56
CA SER A 71 8.79 2.49 13.01
C SER A 71 9.48 1.58 11.98
N LEU A 72 9.75 2.14 10.80
CA LEU A 72 10.46 1.45 9.73
C LEU A 72 11.95 1.78 9.86
N GLN A 73 12.74 0.74 10.08
CA GLN A 73 14.20 0.88 10.10
C GLN A 73 14.78 0.09 8.95
N TRP A 74 15.63 0.75 8.15
CA TRP A 74 16.28 0.13 7.01
C TRP A 74 17.16 -1.06 7.44
N GLY A 75 17.10 -2.15 6.68
CA GLY A 75 17.89 -3.36 6.95
C GLY A 75 17.49 -4.12 8.22
N LYS A 76 16.36 -3.78 8.85
CA LYS A 76 15.86 -4.47 10.05
C LYS A 76 14.75 -5.45 9.73
N ILE A 77 14.55 -6.39 10.65
CA ILE A 77 13.49 -7.39 10.60
C ILE A 77 12.08 -6.78 10.59
N SER A 78 11.92 -5.52 11.02
CA SER A 78 10.62 -4.82 11.00
C SER A 78 10.01 -4.74 9.61
N LEU A 79 10.82 -4.62 8.54
CA LEU A 79 10.32 -4.64 7.15
C LEU A 79 9.66 -5.98 6.80
N VAL A 80 10.27 -7.10 7.21
CA VAL A 80 9.74 -8.44 6.98
C VAL A 80 8.50 -8.70 7.83
N LEU A 81 8.52 -8.28 9.10
CA LEU A 81 7.37 -8.43 9.99
C LEU A 81 6.17 -7.64 9.49
N ASN A 82 6.38 -6.42 9.00
CA ASN A 82 5.31 -5.61 8.41
C ASN A 82 4.75 -6.25 7.14
N THR A 83 5.60 -6.80 6.27
CA THR A 83 5.15 -7.54 5.08
C THR A 83 4.31 -8.76 5.47
N ARG A 84 4.70 -9.49 6.53
CA ARG A 84 3.93 -10.63 7.04
C ARG A 84 2.61 -10.22 7.71
N LEU A 85 2.58 -9.10 8.44
CA LEU A 85 1.36 -8.57 9.03
C LEU A 85 0.39 -8.11 7.94
N ALA A 86 0.90 -7.44 6.91
CA ALA A 86 0.16 -6.99 5.74
C ALA A 86 -0.50 -8.16 5.00
N SER A 87 0.26 -9.22 4.69
CA SER A 87 -0.32 -10.38 3.99
C SER A 87 -1.41 -11.05 4.81
N ARG A 88 -1.24 -11.18 6.13
CA ARG A 88 -2.27 -11.70 7.03
C ARG A 88 -3.51 -10.81 7.09
N PHE A 89 -3.32 -9.49 7.08
CA PHE A 89 -4.43 -8.54 7.04
C PHE A 89 -5.24 -8.69 5.75
N LEU A 90 -4.55 -8.70 4.59
CA LEU A 90 -5.18 -8.81 3.28
C LEU A 90 -5.88 -10.16 3.06
N LEU A 91 -5.30 -11.26 3.56
CA LEU A 91 -5.91 -12.59 3.53
C LEU A 91 -7.20 -12.66 4.37
N LYS A 92 -7.28 -11.90 5.47
CA LYS A 92 -8.49 -11.81 6.28
C LYS A 92 -9.54 -10.90 5.66
N ALA A 93 -9.11 -9.85 4.98
CA ALA A 93 -9.98 -8.86 4.37
C ALA A 93 -10.67 -9.40 3.10
N SER A 94 -9.95 -10.18 2.30
CA SER A 94 -10.49 -10.76 1.07
C SER A 94 -9.71 -12.01 0.64
N SER A 95 -10.41 -12.95 0.02
CA SER A 95 -9.84 -14.12 -0.67
C SER A 95 -9.92 -14.00 -2.20
N SER A 96 -10.37 -12.86 -2.74
CA SER A 96 -10.61 -12.67 -4.18
C SER A 96 -9.35 -12.35 -4.99
N TRP A 97 -8.33 -11.81 -4.34
CA TRP A 97 -7.04 -11.54 -4.99
C TRP A 97 -6.21 -12.82 -5.10
N THR A 98 -5.31 -12.84 -6.07
CA THR A 98 -4.52 -14.03 -6.40
C THR A 98 -3.02 -13.85 -6.21
N HIS A 99 -2.56 -12.60 -6.18
CA HIS A 99 -1.14 -12.26 -6.04
C HIS A 99 -0.97 -11.19 -4.97
N PHE A 100 0.15 -11.27 -4.26
CA PHE A 100 0.58 -10.28 -3.29
C PHE A 100 1.87 -9.61 -3.77
N ILE A 101 1.88 -8.28 -3.85
CA ILE A 101 3.04 -7.50 -4.29
C ILE A 101 3.35 -6.45 -3.23
N ALA A 102 4.49 -6.62 -2.54
CA ALA A 102 5.04 -5.58 -1.68
C ALA A 102 5.96 -4.66 -2.50
N LEU A 103 5.76 -3.35 -2.43
CA LEU A 103 6.59 -2.38 -3.16
C LEU A 103 6.74 -1.07 -2.37
N PRO A 104 7.91 -0.40 -2.46
CA PRO A 104 8.08 0.93 -1.88
C PRO A 104 7.38 2.02 -2.73
N PRO A 105 7.03 3.18 -2.14
CA PRO A 105 6.50 4.35 -2.85
C PRO A 105 7.38 4.86 -3.99
N SER A 106 8.68 4.56 -3.95
CA SER A 106 9.64 4.94 -4.98
C SER A 106 9.61 4.07 -6.23
N SER A 107 8.85 2.98 -6.23
CA SER A 107 8.67 2.11 -7.39
C SER A 107 7.79 2.77 -8.45
N TYR A 108 7.90 2.28 -9.69
CA TYR A 108 7.03 2.67 -10.79
C TYR A 108 6.81 1.49 -11.74
N PRO A 109 5.58 1.23 -12.20
CA PRO A 109 5.32 0.18 -13.18
C PRO A 109 6.03 0.52 -14.51
N LEU A 110 6.66 -0.48 -15.13
CA LEU A 110 7.32 -0.33 -16.44
C LEU A 110 6.42 -0.73 -17.61
N ILE A 111 5.28 -1.34 -17.32
CA ILE A 111 4.30 -1.88 -18.27
C ILE A 111 2.92 -1.50 -17.76
#